data_AF-A0A199VAD2-F1
#
_entry.id   AF-A0A199VAD2-F1
#
_cell.length_a   1.000
_cell.length_b   1.000
_cell.length_c   1.000
_cell.angle_alpha   90.00
_cell.angle_beta   90.00
_cell.angle_gamma   90.00
#
_symmetry.space_group_name_H-M   'P 1'
#
loop_
_entity.id
_entity.type
_entity.pdbx_description
1 polymer ?
#
loop_
_entity_poly.entity_id
_entity_poly.type
_entity_poly.pdbx_seq_one_letter_code
_entity_poly.pdbx_strand_id
1 'polypeptide(L)'
;MSDVLCGEIGLARDVFDKISQPSVFLWNALIRAYSWSGHFDKAIELYYQMVDLGVEPNKFTFPLVLQAFVSMLALEKGVDINNHARPLCVYRFDRHVVNIEHHISTL
;
A
#
# COMPACT_ATOMS: atom_id res chain seq x y z
N MET A 1 -0.97 17.82 10.58
CA MET A 1 -0.57 16.40 10.70
C MET A 1 -0.65 15.67 9.34
N SER A 2 -0.79 16.38 8.22
CA SER A 2 -0.82 15.82 6.84
C SER A 2 0.57 15.63 6.23
N ASP A 3 1.55 16.43 6.63
CA ASP A 3 2.81 16.55 5.87
C ASP A 3 3.84 15.46 6.24
N VAL A 4 3.72 14.89 7.44
CA VAL A 4 4.63 13.85 7.95
C VAL A 4 4.51 12.56 7.14
N LEU A 5 3.27 12.15 6.82
CA LEU A 5 3.01 10.92 6.06
C LEU A 5 3.50 11.02 4.60
N CYS A 6 3.44 12.20 3.99
CA CYS A 6 3.97 12.42 2.64
C CYS A 6 5.50 12.27 2.60
N GLY A 7 6.20 12.79 3.61
CA GLY A 7 7.64 12.67 3.72
C GLY A 7 8.11 11.23 3.91
N GLU A 8 7.43 10.46 4.77
CA GLU A 8 7.77 9.05 5.02
C GLU A 8 7.51 8.15 3.80
N ILE A 9 6.45 8.41 3.03
CA ILE A 9 6.18 7.67 1.78
C ILE A 9 7.23 7.96 0.71
N GLY A 10 7.68 9.21 0.61
CA GLY A 10 8.77 9.56 -0.30
C GLY A 10 10.04 8.77 0.00
N LEU A 11 10.43 8.69 1.28
CA LEU A 11 11.57 7.89 1.71
C LEU A 11 11.37 6.39 1.44
N ALA A 12 10.18 5.85 1.72
CA ALA A 12 9.86 4.46 1.41
C ALA A 12 9.97 4.16 -0.09
N ARG A 13 9.55 5.11 -0.95
CA ARG A 13 9.70 5.02 -2.40
C ARG A 13 11.17 5.04 -2.82
N ASP A 14 11.96 5.95 -2.28
CA ASP A 14 13.40 6.05 -2.60
C ASP A 14 14.18 4.77 -2.23
N VAL A 15 13.81 4.13 -1.12
CA VAL A 15 14.40 2.85 -0.72
C VAL A 15 13.91 1.73 -1.64
N PHE A 16 12.63 1.71 -1.96
CA PHE A 16 12.03 0.71 -2.86
C PHE A 16 12.68 0.74 -4.26
N ASP A 17 12.87 1.92 -4.83
CA ASP A 17 13.45 2.10 -6.18
C ASP A 17 14.93 1.64 -6.27
N LYS A 18 15.62 1.51 -5.13
CA LYS A 18 17.00 0.96 -5.07
C LYS A 18 17.05 -0.57 -5.04
N ILE A 19 15.91 -1.24 -4.86
CA ILE A 19 15.84 -2.70 -4.78
C ILE A 19 15.64 -3.24 -6.20
N SER A 20 16.59 -4.02 -6.71
CA SER A 20 16.51 -4.54 -8.09
C SER A 20 15.37 -5.53 -8.31
N GLN A 21 15.00 -6.30 -7.29
CA GLN A 21 13.90 -7.27 -7.34
C GLN A 21 13.09 -7.21 -6.03
N PRO A 22 12.21 -6.22 -5.88
CA PRO A 22 11.41 -6.08 -4.67
C PRO A 22 10.43 -7.25 -4.54
N SER A 23 10.34 -7.81 -3.34
CA SER A 23 9.40 -8.88 -3.04
C SER A 23 7.96 -8.39 -3.14
N VAL A 24 7.01 -9.31 -3.37
CA VAL A 24 5.56 -9.02 -3.38
C VAL A 24 5.12 -8.33 -2.08
N PHE A 25 5.78 -8.62 -0.95
CA PHE A 25 5.52 -7.94 0.32
C PHE A 25 5.84 -6.43 0.25
N LEU A 26 6.98 -6.06 -0.33
CA LEU A 26 7.38 -4.66 -0.46
C LEU A 26 6.46 -3.88 -1.41
N TRP A 27 6.03 -4.51 -2.50
CA TRP A 27 4.98 -3.95 -3.37
C TRP A 27 3.70 -3.67 -2.59
N ASN A 28 3.21 -4.65 -1.84
CA ASN A 28 2.00 -4.51 -1.04
C ASN A 28 2.15 -3.42 0.04
N ALA A 29 3.32 -3.32 0.68
CA ALA A 29 3.60 -2.30 1.67
C ALA A 29 3.52 -0.89 1.06
N LEU A 30 4.13 -0.69 -0.12
CA LEU A 30 4.15 0.61 -0.78
C LEU A 30 2.76 0.99 -1.34
N ILE A 31 2.04 0.05 -1.97
CA ILE A 31 0.65 0.25 -2.42
C ILE A 31 -0.25 0.64 -1.24
N ARG A 32 -0.11 -0.04 -0.09
CA ARG A 32 -0.86 0.29 1.13
C ARG A 32 -0.55 1.70 1.61
N ALA A 33 0.73 2.08 1.65
CA ALA A 33 1.15 3.39 2.11
C ALA A 33 0.56 4.52 1.26
N TYR A 34 0.62 4.40 -0.08
CA TYR A 34 0.00 5.36 -0.99
C TYR A 34 -1.52 5.42 -0.84
N SER A 35 -2.20 4.27 -0.75
CA SER A 35 -3.65 4.19 -0.54
C SER A 35 -4.07 4.86 0.77
N TRP A 36 -3.31 4.69 1.84
CA TRP A 36 -3.63 5.25 3.17
C TRP A 36 -3.42 6.76 3.29
N SER A 37 -2.48 7.29 2.51
CA SER A 37 -2.20 8.72 2.44
C SER A 37 -3.05 9.44 1.40
N GLY A 38 -4.09 8.79 0.86
CA GLY A 38 -5.02 9.39 -0.10
C GLY A 38 -4.45 9.55 -1.51
N HIS A 39 -3.29 8.96 -1.79
CA HIS A 39 -2.65 8.97 -3.11
C HIS A 39 -3.09 7.71 -3.88
N PHE A 40 -4.39 7.60 -4.12
CA PHE A 40 -5.02 6.40 -4.68
C PHE A 40 -4.54 6.11 -6.12
N ASP A 41 -4.33 7.17 -6.90
CA ASP A 41 -3.72 7.15 -8.23
C ASP A 41 -2.37 6.44 -8.22
N LYS A 42 -1.46 6.84 -7.31
CA LYS A 42 -0.12 6.25 -7.18
C LYS A 42 -0.16 4.80 -6.70
N ALA A 43 -1.12 4.46 -5.84
CA ALA A 43 -1.30 3.07 -5.40
C ALA A 43 -1.74 2.16 -6.55
N ILE A 44 -2.62 2.65 -7.43
CA ILE A 44 -3.07 1.94 -8.64
C ILE A 44 -1.93 1.84 -9.65
N GLU A 45 -1.17 2.92 -9.87
CA GLU A 45 0.00 2.93 -10.74
C GLU A 45 1.03 1.87 -10.32
N LEU A 46 1.33 1.78 -9.02
CA LEU A 46 2.24 0.75 -8.48
C LEU A 46 1.75 -0.68 -8.72
N TYR A 47 0.44 -0.92 -8.66
CA TYR A 47 -0.11 -2.22 -9.00
C TYR A 47 0.14 -2.57 -10.46
N TYR A 48 -0.06 -1.62 -11.39
CA TYR A 48 0.26 -1.85 -12.79
C TYR A 48 1.76 -2.06 -13.01
N GLN A 49 2.62 -1.26 -12.37
CA GLN A 49 4.07 -1.45 -12.41
C GLN A 49 4.49 -2.85 -11.93
N MET A 50 3.88 -3.35 -10.85
CA MET A 50 4.11 -4.71 -10.35
C MET A 50 3.78 -5.77 -11.43
N VAL A 51 2.61 -5.64 -12.07
CA VAL A 51 2.15 -6.57 -13.12
C VAL A 51 3.02 -6.48 -14.38
N ASP A 52 3.37 -5.28 -14.82
CA ASP A 52 4.19 -5.03 -16.01
C ASP A 52 5.61 -5.60 -15.87
N LEU A 53 6.14 -5.61 -14.64
CA LEU A 53 7.42 -6.24 -14.30
C LEU A 53 7.31 -7.77 -14.14
N GLY A 54 6.14 -8.36 -14.40
CA GLY A 54 5.89 -9.80 -14.27
C GLY A 54 5.81 -10.30 -12.83
N VAL A 55 5.68 -9.41 -11.84
CA VAL A 55 5.52 -9.78 -10.44
C VAL A 55 4.04 -10.10 -10.19
N GLU A 56 3.75 -11.34 -9.81
CA GLU A 56 2.36 -11.80 -9.65
C GLU A 56 1.70 -11.20 -8.39
N PRO A 57 0.60 -10.44 -8.53
CA PRO A 57 -0.21 -9.97 -7.41
C PRO A 57 -0.78 -11.15 -6.63
N ASN A 58 -0.84 -11.03 -5.30
CA ASN A 58 -1.41 -12.08 -4.46
C ASN A 58 -2.72 -11.65 -3.79
N LYS A 59 -3.33 -12.56 -3.03
CA LYS A 59 -4.57 -12.31 -2.27
C LYS A 59 -4.52 -11.09 -1.33
N PHE A 60 -3.32 -10.61 -0.98
CA PHE A 60 -3.12 -9.44 -0.16
C PHE A 60 -2.97 -8.14 -0.96
N THR A 61 -2.63 -8.22 -2.25
CA THR A 61 -2.55 -7.08 -3.17
C THR A 61 -3.94 -6.56 -3.53
N PHE A 62 -4.86 -7.46 -3.93
CA PHE A 62 -6.18 -7.08 -4.43
C PHE A 62 -7.02 -6.21 -3.48
N PRO A 63 -7.10 -6.47 -2.16
CA PRO A 63 -7.85 -5.62 -1.25
C PRO A 63 -7.32 -4.17 -1.21
N LEU A 64 -6.00 -3.98 -1.31
CA LEU A 64 -5.37 -2.66 -1.27
C LEU A 64 -5.70 -1.86 -2.54
N VAL A 65 -5.63 -2.52 -3.68
CA VAL A 65 -5.88 -1.94 -5.00
C VAL A 65 -7.36 -1.63 -5.18
N LEU A 66 -8.25 -2.55 -4.78
CA LEU A 66 -9.70 -2.31 -4.79
C LEU A 66 -10.08 -1.13 -3.90
N GLN A 67 -9.49 -1.02 -2.71
CA GLN A 67 -9.70 0.14 -1.85
C GLN A 67 -9.28 1.43 -2.55
N ALA A 68 -8.11 1.45 -3.20
CA ALA A 68 -7.65 2.62 -3.94
C ALA A 68 -8.61 2.98 -5.08
N PHE A 69 -9.07 2.01 -5.88
CA PHE A 69 -10.04 2.23 -6.95
C PHE A 69 -11.37 2.80 -6.45
N VAL A 70 -11.94 2.20 -5.40
CA VAL A 70 -13.21 2.68 -4.84
C VAL A 70 -13.05 4.09 -4.27
N SER A 71 -11.91 4.38 -3.64
CA SER A 71 -11.60 5.71 -3.08
C SER A 71 -11.38 6.77 -4.15
N MET A 72 -10.71 6.41 -5.25
CA MET A 72 -10.54 7.28 -6.41
C MET A 72 -11.89 7.60 -7.05
N LEU A 73 -12.74 6.59 -7.29
CA LEU A 73 -14.08 6.78 -7.86
C LEU A 73 -14.99 7.60 -6.94
N ALA A 74 -14.89 7.40 -5.63
CA ALA A 74 -15.65 8.17 -4.65
C ALA A 74 -15.19 9.63 -4.64
N LEU A 75 -13.89 9.89 -4.73
CA LEU A 75 -13.33 11.24 -4.84
C LEU A 75 -13.84 11.95 -6.12
N GLU A 76 -13.84 11.26 -7.26
CA GLU A 76 -14.39 11.80 -8.52
C GLU A 76 -15.88 12.15 -8.42
N LYS A 77 -16.65 11.36 -7.65
CA LYS A 77 -18.09 11.60 -7.43
C LYS A 77 -18.40 12.52 -6.26
N GLY A 78 -17.39 13.03 -5.55
CA GLY A 78 -17.56 13.89 -4.37
C GLY A 78 -18.20 13.16 -3.17
N VAL A 79 -18.05 11.84 -3.08
CA VAL A 79 -18.57 11.00 -1.99
C VAL A 79 -17.46 10.73 -0.98
N ASP A 80 -17.68 11.05 0.29
CA ASP A 80 -16.73 10.72 1.35
C ASP A 80 -16.91 9.28 1.86
N ILE A 81 -16.14 8.36 1.28
CA ILE A 81 -16.06 6.97 1.77
C ILE A 81 -14.94 6.78 2.82
N ASN A 82 -14.11 7.78 3.04
CA ASN A 82 -12.84 7.67 3.76
C ASN A 82 -13.08 7.33 5.26
N ASN A 83 -14.26 7.71 5.77
CA ASN A 83 -14.74 7.34 7.10
C ASN A 83 -15.18 5.87 7.24
N HIS A 84 -15.56 5.19 6.16
CA HIS A 84 -16.11 3.82 6.21
C HIS A 84 -15.13 2.73 5.75
N ALA A 85 -14.18 3.05 4.86
CA ALA A 85 -13.27 2.06 4.27
C ALA A 85 -11.95 1.86 5.04
N ARG A 86 -11.50 2.86 5.83
CA ARG A 86 -10.28 2.74 6.66
C ARG A 86 -10.29 1.57 7.65
N PRO A 87 -11.39 1.28 8.39
CA PRO A 87 -11.37 0.23 9.42
C PRO A 87 -11.29 -1.19 8.86
N LEU A 88 -11.82 -1.44 7.66
CA LEU A 88 -11.97 -2.80 7.12
C LEU A 88 -10.63 -3.47 6.77
N CYS A 89 -9.58 -2.69 6.44
CA CYS A 89 -8.27 -3.22 6.11
C CYS A 89 -7.33 -3.36 7.33
N VAL A 90 -7.56 -2.56 8.39
CA VAL A 90 -6.72 -2.54 9.62
C VAL A 90 -6.82 -3.84 10.39
N TYR A 91 -8.03 -4.40 10.55
CA TYR A 91 -8.21 -5.62 11.36
C TYR A 91 -7.54 -6.87 10.80
N ARG A 92 -7.21 -6.93 9.50
CA ARG A 92 -6.71 -8.16 8.87
C ARG A 92 -5.19 -8.24 8.73
N PHE A 93 -4.46 -7.13 8.78
CA PHE A 93 -3.02 -7.11 8.48
C PHE A 93 -2.10 -6.79 9.66
N ASP A 94 -2.56 -6.09 10.71
CA ASP A 94 -1.69 -5.78 11.86
C ASP A 94 -1.24 -7.00 12.65
N ARG A 95 -1.96 -8.13 12.55
CA ARG A 95 -1.60 -9.35 13.28
C ARG A 95 -0.44 -10.15 12.66
N HIS A 96 0.03 -9.81 11.45
CA HIS A 96 1.08 -10.57 10.76
C HIS A 96 2.37 -9.80 10.48
N VAL A 97 2.37 -8.47 10.47
CA VAL A 97 3.57 -7.68 10.13
C VAL A 97 4.48 -7.46 11.35
N VAL A 98 3.91 -7.32 12.56
CA VAL A 98 4.71 -7.11 13.80
C VAL A 98 5.58 -8.32 14.17
N ASN A 99 5.31 -9.51 13.60
CA ASN A 99 6.05 -10.73 13.94
C ASN A 99 7.20 -11.06 12.97
N ILE A 100 7.43 -10.25 11.93
CA ILE A 100 8.53 -10.48 10.98
C ILE A 100 9.82 -9.76 11.45
N GLU A 101 9.69 -8.64 12.16
CA GLU A 101 10.85 -7.94 12.72
C GLU A 101 11.47 -8.66 13.92
N HIS A 102 10.69 -9.44 14.68
CA HIS A 102 11.23 -10.16 15.84
C HIS A 102 11.94 -11.47 15.48
N HIS A 103 11.76 -12.01 14.26
CA HIS A 103 12.39 -13.27 13.88
C HIS A 103 13.73 -13.11 13.11
N ILE A 104 14.00 -11.92 12.56
CA ILE A 104 15.24 -11.62 11.83
C ILE A 104 16.35 -11.11 12.77
N SER A 105 16.04 -10.79 14.03
CA SER A 105 17.03 -10.37 15.04
C SER A 105 17.63 -11.54 15.87
N THR A 106 17.24 -12.79 15.63
CA THR A 106 17.64 -13.92 16.50
C THR A 106 18.00 -15.21 15.78
N LEU A 107 18.22 -15.19 14.46
CA LEU A 107 18.80 -16.29 13.68
C LEU A 107 19.81 -15.78 12.66
#